data_AF-A0A3D5K5K7-F1
#
_entry.id   AF-A0A3D5K5K7-F1
#
_cell.length_a   1.000
_cell.length_b   1.000
_cell.length_c   1.000
_cell.angle_alpha   90.00
_cell.angle_beta   90.00
_cell.angle_gamma   90.00
#
_symmetry.space_group_name_H-M   'P 1'
#
loop_
_entity.id
_entity.type
_entity.pdbx_description
1 polymer ?
#
loop_
_entity_poly.entity_id
_entity_poly.type
_entity_poly.pdbx_seq_one_letter_code
_entity_poly.pdbx_strand_id
1 'polypeptide(L)'
;MRRSYRSTPLSSHRSVGISAKRSIGRPVGLLLLGLVVGACGSAGTGSETPKETIPLAESETDRREVMESTQARFNSCLDESGYEFRGFAGDEGDAVLIEDPGYQEALSRCSAESGIADLRSGFAESRANRTPDQIRADNEAILDVVACLRTKGMDLDDPVQDETGALDLRSSLRSSDVNPSESQQAQGCISEMRLGRQQNN
;
A
#
# COMPACT_ATOMS: atom_id res chain seq x y z
N MET A 1 -48.69 25.88 -24.63
CA MET A 1 -48.23 25.16 -25.84
C MET A 1 -47.53 23.88 -25.39
N ARG A 2 -48.11 22.72 -25.71
CA ARG A 2 -47.65 21.39 -25.28
C ARG A 2 -46.63 20.86 -26.29
N ARG A 3 -45.45 20.42 -25.85
CA ARG A 3 -44.47 19.74 -26.73
C ARG A 3 -44.58 18.23 -26.52
N SER A 4 -44.86 17.56 -27.63
CA SER A 4 -45.17 16.14 -27.77
C SER A 4 -43.95 15.26 -27.54
N TYR A 5 -44.13 14.19 -26.77
CA TYR A 5 -43.25 13.02 -26.75
C TYR A 5 -43.31 12.32 -28.13
N ARG A 6 -42.17 11.84 -28.62
CA ARG A 6 -42.09 10.92 -29.75
C ARG A 6 -41.15 9.78 -29.38
N SER A 7 -41.75 8.62 -29.16
CA SER A 7 -41.15 7.31 -28.96
C SER A 7 -40.98 6.61 -30.32
N THR A 8 -39.84 5.94 -30.52
CA THR A 8 -39.60 4.96 -31.60
C THR A 8 -38.46 4.00 -31.15
N PRO A 9 -38.39 2.76 -31.67
CA PRO A 9 -38.43 1.58 -30.82
C PRO A 9 -37.18 0.68 -30.87
N LEU A 10 -37.20 -0.33 -29.98
CA LEU A 10 -36.28 -1.45 -29.87
C LEU A 10 -36.05 -2.18 -31.21
N SER A 11 -34.80 -2.55 -31.44
CA SER A 11 -34.32 -3.60 -32.34
C SER A 11 -33.15 -4.28 -31.64
N SER A 12 -32.85 -5.56 -31.79
CA SER A 12 -33.53 -6.74 -32.28
C SER A 12 -32.56 -7.87 -31.91
N HIS A 13 -33.09 -9.03 -31.55
CA HIS A 13 -32.36 -10.24 -31.17
C HIS A 13 -31.23 -10.62 -32.14
N ARG A 14 -30.09 -11.08 -31.59
CA ARG A 14 -29.30 -12.13 -32.24
C ARG A 14 -28.58 -13.02 -31.22
N SER A 15 -29.15 -14.20 -31.06
CA SER A 15 -28.62 -15.36 -30.36
C SER A 15 -27.84 -16.24 -31.35
N VAL A 16 -26.56 -16.47 -31.12
CA VAL A 16 -25.73 -17.56 -31.66
C VAL A 16 -24.48 -17.62 -30.77
N GLY A 17 -23.98 -18.73 -30.22
CA GLY A 17 -24.36 -20.12 -30.25
C GLY A 17 -23.46 -20.86 -29.26
N ILE A 18 -24.04 -21.79 -28.50
CA ILE A 18 -23.35 -22.72 -27.61
C ILE A 18 -22.55 -23.69 -28.49
N SER A 19 -21.22 -23.75 -28.31
CA SER A 19 -20.40 -24.80 -28.91
C SER A 19 -19.96 -25.78 -27.83
N ALA A 20 -20.43 -27.02 -27.98
CA ALA A 20 -20.23 -28.13 -27.07
C ALA A 20 -19.12 -29.06 -27.57
N LYS A 21 -18.26 -29.49 -26.63
CA LYS A 21 -17.64 -30.83 -26.47
C LYS A 21 -16.77 -31.42 -27.61
N ARG A 22 -15.54 -31.81 -27.24
CA ARG A 22 -14.92 -33.15 -27.47
C ARG A 22 -13.61 -33.21 -26.65
N SER A 23 -13.51 -34.01 -25.59
CA SER A 23 -13.36 -35.48 -25.50
C SER A 23 -11.96 -36.00 -25.81
N ILE A 24 -11.54 -36.95 -24.96
CA ILE A 24 -10.53 -38.01 -25.15
C ILE A 24 -9.19 -37.70 -24.49
N GLY A 25 -9.00 -38.27 -23.30
CA GLY A 25 -7.68 -38.56 -22.76
C GLY A 25 -7.09 -39.82 -23.39
N ARG A 26 -5.80 -40.07 -23.11
CA ARG A 26 -5.23 -41.36 -22.68
C ARG A 26 -3.74 -41.19 -22.32
N PRO A 27 -3.15 -42.11 -21.54
CA PRO A 27 -2.05 -41.83 -20.61
C PRO A 27 -0.72 -42.56 -20.93
N VAL A 28 0.32 -42.21 -20.14
CA VAL A 28 1.53 -42.99 -19.78
C VAL A 28 2.47 -43.46 -20.89
N GLY A 29 3.76 -43.10 -20.76
CA GLY A 29 4.87 -43.68 -21.53
C GLY A 29 6.23 -43.25 -20.98
N LEU A 30 6.73 -44.01 -20.01
CA LEU A 30 8.08 -44.01 -19.47
C LEU A 30 9.13 -44.15 -20.59
N LEU A 31 10.19 -43.32 -20.59
CA LEU A 31 11.43 -43.63 -21.32
C LEU A 31 12.63 -43.18 -20.49
N LEU A 32 13.49 -44.17 -20.24
CA LEU A 32 14.64 -44.21 -19.35
C LEU A 32 15.94 -44.03 -20.16
N LEU A 33 17.02 -43.70 -19.44
CA LEU A 33 18.46 -43.78 -19.76
C LEU A 33 19.15 -42.63 -20.53
N GLY A 34 20.26 -42.16 -19.94
CA GLY A 34 21.35 -41.51 -20.68
C GLY A 34 22.32 -40.67 -19.84
N LEU A 35 23.13 -41.30 -18.99
CA LEU A 35 24.35 -40.72 -18.37
C LEU A 35 25.44 -40.51 -19.44
N VAL A 36 25.96 -39.29 -19.62
CA VAL A 36 27.31 -39.06 -20.14
C VAL A 36 28.00 -37.91 -19.42
N VAL A 37 29.19 -38.22 -18.93
CA VAL A 37 30.14 -37.35 -18.23
C VAL A 37 30.78 -36.38 -19.24
N GLY A 38 30.70 -35.08 -18.95
CA GLY A 38 31.50 -34.04 -19.59
C GLY A 38 32.40 -33.39 -18.54
N ALA A 39 33.67 -33.80 -18.51
CA ALA A 39 34.71 -33.16 -17.73
C ALA A 39 35.28 -31.94 -18.47
N CYS A 40 35.82 -31.00 -17.67
CA CYS A 40 36.83 -29.98 -17.98
C CYS A 40 36.32 -28.53 -18.06
N GLY A 41 36.94 -27.66 -17.25
CA GLY A 41 37.14 -26.25 -17.59
C GLY A 41 36.61 -25.22 -16.61
N SER A 42 37.49 -24.77 -15.72
CA SER A 42 37.46 -23.62 -14.81
C SER A 42 36.57 -22.43 -15.20
N ALA A 43 35.88 -21.86 -14.20
CA ALA A 43 36.11 -20.49 -13.70
C ALA A 43 34.82 -19.90 -13.10
N GLY A 44 34.94 -19.35 -11.89
CA GLY A 44 33.90 -18.52 -11.28
C GLY A 44 33.14 -19.22 -10.16
N THR A 45 33.77 -19.41 -9.01
CA THR A 45 33.04 -19.39 -7.74
C THR A 45 32.49 -17.97 -7.57
N GLY A 46 31.37 -17.68 -8.23
CA GLY A 46 30.51 -16.58 -7.86
C GLY A 46 29.95 -16.94 -6.50
N SER A 47 30.55 -16.40 -5.45
CA SER A 47 29.92 -16.33 -4.14
C SER A 47 28.66 -15.47 -4.30
N GLU A 48 27.54 -16.10 -4.68
CA GLU A 48 26.24 -15.57 -4.34
C GLU A 48 26.17 -15.64 -2.81
N THR A 49 26.63 -14.57 -2.16
CA THR A 49 26.28 -14.27 -0.78
C THR A 49 24.77 -14.43 -0.71
N PRO A 50 24.23 -15.38 0.08
CA PRO A 50 22.81 -15.45 0.32
C PRO A 50 22.38 -14.05 0.75
N LYS A 51 21.39 -13.45 0.08
CA LYS A 51 20.81 -12.20 0.54
C LYS A 51 20.35 -12.46 1.96
N GLU A 52 21.08 -11.94 2.93
CA GLU A 52 20.76 -12.07 4.34
C GLU A 52 19.45 -11.29 4.52
N THR A 53 18.35 -12.02 4.50
CA THR A 53 17.05 -11.46 4.86
C THR A 53 17.12 -11.18 6.34
N ILE A 54 17.34 -9.92 6.70
CA ILE A 54 17.26 -9.43 8.07
C ILE A 54 15.98 -10.02 8.67
N PRO A 55 16.06 -10.87 9.72
CA PRO A 55 14.87 -11.36 10.38
C PRO A 55 14.15 -10.15 10.97
N LEU A 56 12.99 -9.82 10.40
CA LEU A 56 12.07 -8.88 11.04
C LEU A 56 11.80 -9.43 12.43
N ALA A 57 12.12 -8.66 13.47
CA ALA A 57 11.88 -9.07 14.85
C ALA A 57 10.44 -9.58 14.95
N GLU A 58 10.22 -10.70 15.63
CA GLU A 58 8.91 -11.38 15.69
C GLU A 58 7.79 -10.39 16.12
N SER A 59 8.12 -9.40 16.97
CA SER A 59 7.22 -8.31 17.39
C SER A 59 6.78 -7.34 16.27
N GLU A 60 7.53 -7.19 15.19
CA GLU A 60 7.12 -6.42 14.01
C GLU A 60 6.18 -7.23 13.12
N THR A 61 6.36 -8.54 13.06
CA THR A 61 5.48 -9.44 12.35
C THR A 61 4.13 -9.55 13.04
N ASP A 62 4.12 -9.69 14.37
CA ASP A 62 2.89 -9.68 15.17
C ASP A 62 2.08 -8.39 14.97
N ARG A 63 2.73 -7.21 14.97
CA ARG A 63 2.05 -5.93 14.73
C ARG A 63 1.46 -5.81 13.33
N ARG A 64 2.16 -6.34 12.32
CA ARG A 64 1.68 -6.33 10.94
C ARG A 64 0.48 -7.24 10.77
N GLU A 65 0.53 -8.45 11.33
CA GLU A 65 -0.59 -9.39 11.32
C GLU A 65 -1.82 -8.84 12.04
N VAL A 66 -1.63 -8.15 13.18
CA VAL A 66 -2.72 -7.44 13.86
C VAL A 66 -3.33 -6.36 12.96
N MET A 67 -2.50 -5.55 12.30
CA MET A 67 -3.01 -4.53 11.37
C MET A 67 -3.78 -5.14 10.19
N GLU A 68 -3.22 -6.16 9.55
CA GLU A 68 -3.82 -6.85 8.40
C GLU A 68 -5.16 -7.50 8.79
N SER A 69 -5.21 -8.19 9.93
CA SER A 69 -6.43 -8.83 10.41
C SER A 69 -7.50 -7.83 10.82
N THR A 70 -7.14 -6.73 11.50
CA THR A 70 -8.08 -5.65 11.83
C THR A 70 -8.62 -4.96 10.57
N GLN A 71 -7.76 -4.70 9.57
CA GLN A 71 -8.20 -4.14 8.30
C GLN A 71 -9.14 -5.08 7.55
N ALA A 72 -8.86 -6.39 7.55
CA ALA A 72 -9.73 -7.39 6.93
C ALA A 72 -11.12 -7.43 7.60
N ARG A 73 -11.18 -7.40 8.93
CA ARG A 73 -12.44 -7.35 9.69
C ARG A 73 -13.24 -6.08 9.40
N PHE A 74 -12.56 -4.94 9.31
CA PHE A 74 -13.18 -3.67 8.94
C PHE A 74 -13.82 -3.72 7.55
N ASN A 75 -13.05 -4.22 6.56
CA ASN A 75 -13.54 -4.33 5.19
C ASN A 75 -14.70 -5.34 5.08
N SER A 76 -14.64 -6.48 5.79
CA SER A 76 -15.73 -7.47 5.81
C SER A 76 -17.03 -6.87 6.38
N CYS A 77 -16.95 -6.11 7.48
CA CYS A 77 -18.13 -5.46 8.06
C CYS A 77 -18.76 -4.44 7.10
N LEU A 78 -17.94 -3.68 6.37
CA LEU A 78 -18.45 -2.74 5.36
C LEU A 78 -19.13 -3.47 4.20
N ASP A 79 -18.51 -4.54 3.70
CA ASP A 79 -19.07 -5.36 2.62
C ASP A 79 -20.41 -5.97 3.02
N GLU A 80 -20.52 -6.51 4.24
CA GLU A 80 -21.79 -7.00 4.82
C GLU A 80 -22.85 -5.91 4.95
N SER A 81 -22.43 -4.64 5.07
CA SER A 81 -23.30 -3.47 5.11
C SER A 81 -23.68 -2.95 3.71
N GLY A 82 -23.17 -3.59 2.64
CA GLY A 82 -23.40 -3.18 1.26
C GLY A 82 -22.50 -2.05 0.77
N TYR A 83 -21.41 -1.76 1.48
CA TYR A 83 -20.50 -0.66 1.21
C TYR A 83 -19.06 -1.15 0.99
N GLU A 84 -18.31 -0.46 0.14
CA GLU A 84 -16.87 -0.67 -0.04
C GLU A 84 -16.10 0.50 0.59
N PHE A 85 -14.97 0.22 1.25
CA PHE A 85 -14.13 1.28 1.80
C PHE A 85 -13.40 2.04 0.69
N ARG A 86 -13.61 3.36 0.62
CA ARG A 86 -13.07 4.22 -0.46
C ARG A 86 -11.90 5.10 -0.04
N GLY A 87 -11.24 4.76 1.06
CA GLY A 87 -10.21 5.60 1.66
C GLY A 87 -10.77 6.67 2.60
N PHE A 88 -9.86 7.45 3.17
CA PHE A 88 -10.22 8.63 3.96
C PHE A 88 -10.51 9.80 3.03
N ALA A 89 -11.47 10.65 3.37
CA ALA A 89 -11.86 11.81 2.56
C ALA A 89 -10.62 12.62 2.13
N GLY A 90 -10.37 12.56 0.83
CA GLY A 90 -9.39 13.27 0.02
C GLY A 90 -9.83 13.02 -1.41
N ASP A 91 -9.85 14.08 -2.22
CA ASP A 91 -10.20 14.35 -3.62
C ASP A 91 -10.78 13.26 -4.56
N GLU A 92 -10.64 11.97 -4.27
CA GLU A 92 -11.03 10.81 -5.09
C GLU A 92 -12.30 10.09 -4.61
N GLY A 93 -12.91 10.51 -3.49
CA GLY A 93 -14.17 9.93 -3.01
C GLY A 93 -15.40 10.53 -3.69
N ASP A 94 -16.31 9.68 -4.21
CA ASP A 94 -17.62 10.13 -4.70
C ASP A 94 -18.38 10.84 -3.58
N ALA A 95 -18.50 12.17 -3.69
CA ALA A 95 -19.13 13.03 -2.69
C ALA A 95 -20.55 12.57 -2.35
N VAL A 96 -21.28 12.00 -3.32
CA VAL A 96 -22.65 11.50 -3.13
C VAL A 96 -22.70 10.35 -2.11
N LEU A 97 -21.63 9.57 -1.99
CA LEU A 97 -21.57 8.41 -1.11
C LEU A 97 -20.82 8.71 0.20
N ILE A 98 -19.92 9.70 0.23
CA ILE A 98 -19.41 10.24 1.50
C ILE A 98 -20.52 10.97 2.26
N GLU A 99 -21.45 11.64 1.56
CA GLU A 99 -22.59 12.31 2.17
C GLU A 99 -23.76 11.36 2.48
N ASP A 100 -23.66 10.06 2.15
CA ASP A 100 -24.68 9.06 2.49
C ASP A 100 -24.67 8.78 4.01
N PRO A 101 -25.76 9.10 4.73
CA PRO A 101 -25.83 8.82 6.17
C PRO A 101 -25.72 7.33 6.51
N GLY A 102 -26.17 6.43 5.61
CA GLY A 102 -26.03 4.99 5.80
C GLY A 102 -24.59 4.52 5.72
N TYR A 103 -23.80 5.11 4.80
CA TYR A 103 -22.37 4.85 4.70
C TYR A 103 -21.62 5.35 5.93
N GLN A 104 -21.95 6.55 6.44
CA GLN A 104 -21.33 7.10 7.65
C GLN A 104 -21.65 6.28 8.90
N GLU A 105 -22.89 5.78 9.03
CA GLU A 105 -23.27 4.87 10.10
C GLU A 105 -22.50 3.55 10.01
N ALA A 106 -22.40 2.96 8.82
CA ALA A 106 -21.64 1.73 8.60
C ALA A 106 -20.14 1.93 8.90
N LEU A 107 -19.54 3.05 8.47
CA LEU A 107 -18.15 3.40 8.78
C LEU A 107 -17.91 3.48 10.29
N SER A 108 -18.77 4.20 11.01
CA SER A 108 -18.66 4.35 12.47
C SER A 108 -18.77 3.00 13.18
N ARG A 109 -19.81 2.21 12.85
CA ARG A 109 -20.02 0.88 13.42
C ARG A 109 -18.87 -0.06 13.13
N CYS A 110 -18.50 -0.22 11.85
CA CYS A 110 -17.44 -1.14 11.45
C CYS A 110 -16.07 -0.71 12.01
N SER A 111 -15.83 0.59 12.19
CA SER A 111 -14.61 1.07 12.82
C SER A 111 -14.52 0.66 14.29
N ALA A 112 -15.65 0.62 15.01
CA ALA A 112 -15.70 0.16 16.40
C ALA A 112 -15.58 -1.38 16.50
N GLU A 113 -16.32 -2.11 15.68
CA GLU A 113 -16.39 -3.58 15.75
C GLU A 113 -15.10 -4.28 15.29
N SER A 114 -14.37 -3.68 14.35
CA SER A 114 -13.09 -4.22 13.85
C SER A 114 -11.92 -3.99 14.80
N GLY A 115 -12.03 -3.02 15.74
CA GLY A 115 -10.92 -2.54 16.56
C GLY A 115 -9.96 -1.61 15.81
N ILE A 116 -10.28 -1.18 14.59
CA ILE A 116 -9.40 -0.27 13.82
C ILE A 116 -9.33 1.13 14.46
N ALA A 117 -10.38 1.55 15.17
CA ALA A 117 -10.35 2.77 15.97
C ALA A 117 -9.32 2.69 17.10
N ASP A 118 -9.27 1.56 17.81
CA ASP A 118 -8.34 1.33 18.93
C ASP A 118 -6.89 1.20 18.44
N LEU A 119 -6.67 0.53 17.30
CA LEU A 119 -5.35 0.52 16.68
C LEU A 119 -4.90 1.95 16.34
N ARG A 120 -5.76 2.75 15.72
CA ARG A 120 -5.44 4.14 15.35
C ARG A 120 -5.15 5.01 16.57
N SER A 121 -5.93 4.88 17.64
CA SER A 121 -5.70 5.64 18.89
C SER A 121 -4.39 5.22 19.55
N GLY A 122 -4.06 3.92 19.57
CA GLY A 122 -2.78 3.44 20.09
C GLY A 122 -1.57 4.00 19.34
N PHE A 123 -1.65 4.11 18.01
CA PHE A 123 -0.59 4.80 17.23
C PHE A 123 -0.54 6.30 17.52
N ALA A 124 -1.68 6.96 17.70
CA ALA A 124 -1.71 8.39 18.04
C ALA A 124 -1.09 8.63 19.42
N GLU A 125 -1.44 7.81 20.41
CA GLU A 125 -0.88 7.87 21.76
C GLU A 125 0.62 7.58 21.77
N SER A 126 1.07 6.55 21.04
CA SER A 126 2.50 6.27 20.92
C SER A 126 3.29 7.43 20.33
N ARG A 127 2.70 8.19 19.39
CA ARG A 127 3.34 9.39 18.84
C ARG A 127 3.33 10.55 19.83
N ALA A 128 2.22 10.73 20.55
CA ALA A 128 2.08 11.80 21.55
C ALA A 128 3.02 11.59 22.75
N ASN A 129 3.29 10.33 23.11
CA ASN A 129 4.14 9.95 24.24
C ASN A 129 5.62 9.76 23.88
N ARG A 130 6.07 10.26 22.72
CA ARG A 130 7.49 10.20 22.35
C ARG A 130 8.36 10.95 23.36
N THR A 131 9.50 10.37 23.68
CA THR A 131 10.51 11.05 24.51
C THR A 131 11.21 12.15 23.70
N PRO A 132 11.81 13.16 24.37
CA PRO A 132 12.60 14.18 23.66
C PRO A 132 13.71 13.60 22.79
N ASP A 133 14.34 12.50 23.21
CA ASP A 133 15.40 11.83 22.45
C ASP A 133 14.85 11.16 21.18
N GLN A 134 13.68 10.54 21.29
CA GLN A 134 12.97 9.97 20.13
C GLN A 134 12.55 11.07 19.16
N ILE A 135 12.05 12.20 19.66
CA ILE A 135 11.69 13.35 18.80
C ILE A 135 12.92 13.88 18.06
N ARG A 136 14.08 14.02 18.74
CA ARG A 136 15.32 14.46 18.07
C ARG A 136 15.75 13.48 16.97
N ALA A 137 15.74 12.18 17.24
CA ALA A 137 16.09 11.16 16.25
C ALA A 137 15.12 11.14 15.05
N ASP A 138 13.81 11.26 15.32
CA ASP A 138 12.79 11.34 14.27
C ASP A 138 12.96 12.62 13.43
N ASN A 139 13.28 13.75 14.06
CA ASN A 139 13.54 15.01 13.37
C ASN A 139 14.78 14.94 12.47
N GLU A 140 15.88 14.33 12.93
CA GLU A 140 17.08 14.11 12.12
C GLU A 140 16.74 13.28 10.87
N ALA A 141 15.98 12.19 11.02
CA ALA A 141 15.54 11.38 9.89
C ALA A 141 14.66 12.16 8.91
N ILE A 142 13.79 13.07 9.39
CA ILE A 142 12.98 13.95 8.53
C ILE A 142 13.88 14.91 7.75
N LEU A 143 14.86 15.53 8.40
CA LEU A 143 15.78 16.46 7.75
C LEU A 143 16.64 15.76 6.68
N ASP A 144 17.04 14.52 6.92
CA ASP A 144 17.75 13.71 5.92
C ASP A 144 16.89 13.43 4.68
N VAL A 145 15.59 13.13 4.86
CA VAL A 145 14.66 13.01 3.72
C VAL A 145 14.60 14.31 2.94
N VAL A 146 14.37 15.43 3.63
CA VAL A 146 14.24 16.75 3.00
C VAL A 146 15.52 17.10 2.23
N ALA A 147 16.69 16.87 2.82
CA ALA A 147 17.98 17.11 2.19
C ALA A 147 18.18 16.25 0.93
N CYS A 148 17.80 14.97 0.98
CA CYS A 148 17.87 14.10 -0.18
C CYS A 148 16.93 14.59 -1.29
N LEU A 149 15.68 14.91 -0.95
CA LEU A 149 14.69 15.37 -1.93
C LEU A 149 15.16 16.67 -2.62
N ARG A 150 15.70 17.62 -1.85
CA ARG A 150 16.30 18.86 -2.39
C ARG A 150 17.50 18.58 -3.30
N THR A 151 18.35 17.63 -2.94
CA THR A 151 19.51 17.22 -3.78
C THR A 151 19.06 16.66 -5.12
N LYS A 152 17.89 16.02 -5.18
CA LYS A 152 17.30 15.53 -6.43
C LYS A 152 16.55 16.62 -7.21
N GLY A 153 16.53 17.87 -6.73
CA GLY A 153 15.95 19.01 -7.43
C GLY A 153 14.50 19.32 -7.07
N MET A 154 13.97 18.70 -5.99
CA MET A 154 12.63 19.05 -5.48
C MET A 154 12.71 20.29 -4.59
N ASP A 155 11.84 21.26 -4.87
CA ASP A 155 11.70 22.46 -4.05
C ASP A 155 10.75 22.15 -2.89
N LEU A 156 11.30 22.12 -1.68
CA LEU A 156 10.59 21.81 -0.45
C LEU A 156 10.92 22.88 0.57
N ASP A 157 9.89 23.41 1.23
CA ASP A 157 10.06 24.24 2.42
C ASP A 157 10.63 23.44 3.59
N ASP A 158 11.28 24.13 4.53
CA ASP A 158 11.69 23.49 5.78
C ASP A 158 10.45 23.01 6.57
N PRO A 159 10.47 21.78 7.11
CA PRO A 159 9.38 21.31 7.96
C PRO A 159 9.31 22.14 9.24
N VAL A 160 8.08 22.41 9.66
CA VAL A 160 7.80 23.22 10.85
C VAL A 160 7.60 22.28 12.04
N GLN A 161 8.05 22.72 13.21
CA GLN A 161 7.84 21.99 14.47
C GLN A 161 6.44 22.22 15.02
N ASP A 162 5.84 21.16 15.56
CA ASP A 162 4.61 21.24 16.36
C ASP A 162 4.89 21.65 17.82
N GLU A 163 3.84 21.70 18.66
CA GLU A 163 3.97 22.04 20.08
C GLU A 163 4.84 21.08 20.89
N THR A 164 5.10 19.87 20.39
CA THR A 164 5.98 18.87 21.02
C THR A 164 7.44 19.01 20.56
N GLY A 165 7.70 19.84 19.54
CA GLY A 165 9.00 19.99 18.91
C GLY A 165 9.25 18.97 17.78
N ALA A 166 8.26 18.16 17.42
CA ALA A 166 8.36 17.21 16.31
C ALA A 166 8.11 17.92 14.98
N LEU A 167 8.92 17.58 13.96
CA LEU A 167 8.78 18.14 12.61
C LEU A 167 7.61 17.51 11.85
N ASP A 168 6.79 18.34 11.19
CA ASP A 168 5.73 17.87 10.30
C ASP A 168 6.17 17.91 8.82
N LEU A 169 6.71 16.78 8.35
CA LEU A 169 7.07 16.61 6.94
C LEU A 169 5.85 16.63 6.00
N ARG A 170 4.67 16.20 6.46
CA ARG A 170 3.49 16.08 5.59
C ARG A 170 2.99 17.44 5.14
N SER A 171 3.09 18.45 6.01
CA SER A 171 2.76 19.83 5.66
C SER A 171 3.66 20.36 4.54
N SER A 172 4.98 20.21 4.66
CA SER A 172 5.94 20.65 3.63
C SER A 172 5.79 19.93 2.29
N LEU A 173 5.44 18.64 2.32
CA LEU A 173 5.15 17.88 1.11
C LEU A 173 3.82 18.27 0.43
N ARG A 174 2.88 18.85 1.18
CA ARG A 174 1.61 19.35 0.64
C ARG A 174 1.73 20.78 0.12
N SER A 175 2.60 21.59 0.73
CA SER A 175 2.85 22.96 0.26
C SER A 175 3.66 22.98 -1.03
N SER A 176 4.49 21.95 -1.24
CA SER A 176 5.18 21.71 -2.51
C SER A 176 4.27 20.95 -3.47
N ASP A 177 4.33 21.27 -4.77
CA ASP A 177 3.64 20.50 -5.84
C ASP A 177 4.28 19.10 -6.06
N VAL A 178 4.97 18.56 -5.05
CA VAL A 178 5.77 17.35 -5.12
C VAL A 178 4.92 16.18 -4.65
N ASN A 179 4.61 15.25 -5.55
CA ASN A 179 4.04 13.95 -5.18
C ASN A 179 5.16 12.90 -5.04
N PRO A 180 5.55 12.48 -3.81
CA PRO A 180 6.68 11.57 -3.62
C PRO A 180 6.43 10.16 -4.17
N SER A 181 5.17 9.73 -4.30
CA SER A 181 4.85 8.40 -4.82
C SER A 181 5.05 8.32 -6.34
N GLU A 182 4.88 9.43 -7.06
CA GLU A 182 5.01 9.53 -8.51
C GLU A 182 6.41 9.98 -8.95
N SER A 183 7.19 10.54 -8.02
CA SER A 183 8.57 10.97 -8.26
C SER A 183 9.56 9.81 -8.10
N GLN A 184 10.13 9.33 -9.22
CA GLN A 184 11.23 8.35 -9.20
C GLN A 184 12.43 8.83 -8.34
N GLN A 185 12.61 10.15 -8.25
CA GLN A 185 13.65 10.77 -7.44
C GLN A 185 13.37 10.61 -5.95
N ALA A 186 12.12 10.79 -5.52
CA ALA A 186 11.70 10.58 -4.14
C ALA A 186 11.77 9.09 -3.74
N GLN A 187 11.40 8.19 -4.65
CA GLN A 187 11.58 6.74 -4.45
C GLN A 187 13.07 6.36 -4.28
N GLY A 188 13.96 7.02 -5.01
CA GLY A 188 15.41 6.89 -4.84
C GLY A 188 15.86 7.27 -3.44
N CYS A 189 15.41 8.42 -2.92
CA CYS A 189 15.73 8.87 -1.57
C CYS A 189 15.27 7.87 -0.49
N ILE A 190 14.03 7.37 -0.59
CA ILE A 190 13.50 6.38 0.38
C ILE A 190 14.34 5.10 0.36
N SER A 191 14.76 4.67 -0.83
CA SER A 191 15.60 3.47 -1.00
C SER A 191 17.00 3.67 -0.42
N GLU A 192 17.65 4.79 -0.75
CA GLU A 192 18.98 5.16 -0.25
C GLU A 192 19.00 5.26 1.28
N MET A 193 18.00 5.91 1.88
CA MET A 193 17.94 6.02 3.35
C MET A 193 17.66 4.68 4.04
N ARG A 194 16.85 3.81 3.43
CA ARG A 194 16.61 2.46 3.98
C ARG A 194 17.89 1.62 3.97
N LEU A 195 18.70 1.74 2.91
CA LEU A 195 19.97 1.04 2.78
C LEU A 195 21.06 1.64 3.68
N GLY A 196 21.08 2.96 3.85
CA GLY A 196 22.03 3.66 4.73
C GLY A 196 21.82 3.32 6.21
N ARG A 197 20.56 3.20 6.66
CA ARG A 197 20.24 2.79 8.05
C ARG A 197 20.62 1.34 8.36
N GLN A 198 20.70 0.46 7.36
CA GLN A 198 21.11 -0.93 7.54
C GLN A 198 22.63 -1.12 7.63
N GLN A 199 23.40 -0.18 7.09
CA GLN A 199 24.87 -0.27 7.06
C GLN A 199 25.55 0.39 8.27
N ASN A 200 24.81 1.21 9.02
CA ASN A 200 25.30 1.96 10.18
C ASN A 200 24.83 1.37 11.53
N ASN A 201 24.32 0.13 11.52
CA ASN A 201 23.94 -0.67 12.69
C ASN A 201 24.66 -2.02 12.63
#